data_AF-A0A3A8RCC9-F1
#
_entry.id   AF-A0A3A8RCC9-F1
#
_cell.length_a   1.000
_cell.length_b   1.000
_cell.length_c   1.000
_cell.angle_alpha   90.00
_cell.angle_beta   90.00
_cell.angle_gamma   90.00
#
_symmetry.space_group_name_H-M   'P 1'
#
loop_
_entity.id
_entity.type
_entity.pdbx_description
1 polymer ?
#
loop_
_entity_poly.entity_id
_entity_poly.type
_entity_poly.pdbx_seq_one_letter_code
_entity_poly.pdbx_strand_id
1 'polypeptide(L)'
;MKQVSIPSLAPLREVGSAAFALSDLDQLGTPNFEGKDVEASIKTWWIEAQCSLEFALSHDFLTGEARVIAEETAEFEHALAHLSFSAEEPFQMGPSSEERTRRDGHGGWRVLRIDTHGGTFEVTSFSRERSARCFADLLEHRGHKQGYFVEPQDPLPPLPSRGPGPMHWVLLRQDENGVRYEIARAPWRSQLEWLAEQYNKEPRHKQLWFVESLPPVTPAATSADR
;
A
#
# COMPACT_ATOMS: atom_id res chain seq x y z
N MET A 1 -12.77 13.63 -2.60
CA MET A 1 -13.34 12.75 -1.57
C MET A 1 -14.85 12.86 -1.60
N LYS A 2 -15.57 11.86 -1.10
CA LYS A 2 -17.01 11.95 -0.86
C LYS A 2 -17.34 11.36 0.52
N GLN A 3 -18.39 11.88 1.14
CA GLN A 3 -18.90 11.31 2.38
C GLN A 3 -19.76 10.08 2.07
N VAL A 4 -19.67 9.03 2.89
CA VAL A 4 -20.42 7.77 2.71
C VAL A 4 -21.31 7.50 3.92
N SER A 5 -22.53 7.02 3.69
CA SER A 5 -23.53 6.82 4.75
C SER A 5 -23.46 5.43 5.41
N ILE A 6 -22.83 4.45 4.74
CA ILE A 6 -22.73 3.06 5.20
C ILE A 6 -21.29 2.59 4.97
N PRO A 7 -20.54 2.18 6.01
CA PRO A 7 -19.21 1.62 5.87
C PRO A 7 -19.21 0.33 5.05
N SER A 8 -18.14 0.06 4.30
CA SER A 8 -17.84 -1.32 3.92
C SER A 8 -17.45 -2.13 5.17
N LEU A 9 -17.81 -3.42 5.19
CA LEU A 9 -17.81 -4.35 6.35
C LEU A 9 -16.44 -4.59 7.05
N ALA A 10 -15.38 -3.86 6.72
CA ALA A 10 -14.08 -4.03 7.38
C ALA A 10 -14.11 -3.50 8.82
N PRO A 11 -13.45 -4.19 9.78
CA PRO A 11 -13.35 -3.70 11.15
C PRO A 11 -12.41 -2.50 11.19
N LEU A 12 -13.00 -1.30 11.21
CA LEU A 12 -12.28 -0.04 11.34
C LEU A 12 -11.93 0.19 12.81
N ARG A 13 -10.72 0.71 13.04
CA ARG A 13 -10.12 0.93 14.35
C ARG A 13 -9.47 2.31 14.41
N GLU A 14 -9.27 2.84 15.60
CA GLU A 14 -8.46 4.04 15.78
C GLU A 14 -7.01 3.75 15.36
N VAL A 15 -6.47 4.59 14.48
CA VAL A 15 -5.13 4.44 13.90
C VAL A 15 -4.19 5.58 14.29
N GLY A 16 -4.73 6.63 14.88
CA GLY A 16 -4.01 7.82 15.31
C GLY A 16 -4.93 8.95 15.69
N SER A 17 -4.35 10.03 16.19
CA SER A 17 -5.05 11.27 16.48
C SER A 17 -4.31 12.46 15.88
N ALA A 18 -5.02 13.56 15.70
CA ALA A 18 -4.52 14.83 15.21
C ALA A 18 -5.42 15.96 15.71
N ALA A 19 -4.87 17.17 15.77
CA ALA A 19 -5.64 18.39 15.94
C ALA A 19 -5.94 19.01 14.57
N PHE A 20 -7.07 19.71 14.46
CA PHE A 20 -7.46 20.44 13.26
C PHE A 20 -8.09 21.78 13.65
N ALA A 21 -7.90 22.81 12.84
CA ALA A 21 -8.63 24.04 13.00
C ALA A 21 -10.13 23.78 12.73
N LEU A 22 -11.02 24.37 13.54
CA LEU A 22 -12.46 24.16 13.39
C LEU A 22 -12.97 24.59 12.00
N SER A 23 -12.39 25.63 11.41
CA SER A 23 -12.71 26.09 10.06
C SER A 23 -12.37 25.09 8.96
N ASP A 24 -11.44 24.17 9.23
CA ASP A 24 -11.06 23.12 8.29
C ASP A 24 -12.07 21.98 8.31
N LEU A 25 -12.61 21.65 9.48
CA LEU A 25 -13.65 20.64 9.63
C LEU A 25 -14.96 21.03 8.94
N ASP A 26 -15.26 22.33 8.84
CA ASP A 26 -16.42 22.82 8.07
C ASP A 26 -16.36 22.42 6.59
N GLN A 27 -15.15 22.21 6.03
CA GLN A 27 -14.97 21.75 4.65
C GLN A 27 -15.41 20.30 4.42
N LEU A 28 -15.54 19.50 5.49
CA LEU A 28 -16.00 18.11 5.42
C LEU A 28 -17.53 17.99 5.27
N GLY A 29 -18.26 19.08 5.49
CA GLY A 29 -19.72 19.11 5.42
C GLY A 29 -20.39 18.59 6.69
N THR A 30 -21.67 18.20 6.57
CA THR A 30 -22.48 17.72 7.70
C THR A 30 -21.96 16.36 8.19
N PRO A 31 -21.73 16.14 9.49
CA PRO A 31 -21.27 14.84 9.99
C PRO A 31 -22.28 13.72 9.74
N ASN A 32 -21.79 12.48 9.63
CA ASN A 32 -22.63 11.28 9.50
C ASN A 32 -23.31 10.91 10.82
N PHE A 33 -22.58 11.11 11.92
CA PHE A 33 -23.04 10.79 13.26
C PHE A 33 -22.72 11.97 14.18
N GLU A 34 -23.70 12.31 14.99
CA GLU A 34 -23.58 13.22 16.11
C GLU A 34 -23.88 12.39 17.37
N GLY A 35 -23.07 12.54 18.41
CA GLY A 35 -23.27 11.85 19.68
C GLY A 35 -24.70 12.07 20.21
N LYS A 36 -25.35 11.01 20.70
CA LYS A 36 -26.76 11.05 21.13
C LYS A 36 -27.00 11.64 22.53
N ASP A 37 -25.96 11.98 23.27
CA ASP A 37 -26.10 12.64 24.57
C ASP A 37 -26.11 14.16 24.41
N VAL A 38 -26.83 14.81 25.32
CA VAL A 38 -27.32 16.21 25.25
C VAL A 38 -26.20 17.28 25.18
N GLU A 39 -24.94 16.85 25.18
CA GLU A 39 -23.74 17.61 24.83
C GLU A 39 -23.04 16.88 23.67
N ALA A 40 -23.55 17.02 22.44
CA ALA A 40 -22.98 16.39 21.25
C ALA A 40 -21.64 17.04 20.86
N SER A 41 -20.61 16.87 21.71
CA SER A 41 -19.26 17.38 21.45
C SER A 41 -18.53 16.56 20.42
N ILE A 42 -18.97 15.34 20.13
CA ILE A 42 -18.29 14.47 19.17
C ILE A 42 -19.07 14.46 17.85
N LYS A 43 -18.40 14.86 16.77
CA LYS A 43 -18.91 14.73 15.41
C LYS A 43 -18.02 13.79 14.61
N THR A 44 -18.64 12.93 13.81
CA THR A 44 -17.93 11.93 13.02
C THR A 44 -18.29 12.05 11.53
N TRP A 45 -17.27 12.15 10.69
CA TRP A 45 -17.37 12.12 9.23
C TRP A 45 -16.80 10.81 8.70
N TRP A 46 -17.56 10.15 7.84
CA TRP A 46 -17.19 8.94 7.13
C TRP A 46 -16.85 9.29 5.69
N ILE A 47 -15.62 9.02 5.28
CA ILE A 47 -15.04 9.55 4.06
C ILE A 47 -14.52 8.40 3.21
N GLU A 48 -14.87 8.43 1.93
CA GLU A 48 -14.26 7.60 0.89
C GLU A 48 -13.36 8.47 0.00
N ALA A 49 -12.08 8.12 -0.03
CA ALA A 49 -11.09 8.71 -0.92
C ALA A 49 -11.24 8.19 -2.35
N GLN A 50 -10.61 8.87 -3.32
CA GLN A 50 -10.67 8.46 -4.73
C GLN A 50 -10.03 7.09 -4.98
N CYS A 51 -9.09 6.67 -4.13
CA CYS A 51 -8.45 5.36 -4.17
C CYS A 51 -9.27 4.24 -3.49
N SER A 52 -10.52 4.51 -3.12
CA SER A 52 -11.38 3.61 -2.36
C SER A 52 -10.86 3.29 -0.94
N LEU A 53 -10.01 4.15 -0.37
CA LEU A 53 -9.75 4.15 1.06
C LEU A 53 -10.99 4.69 1.77
N GLU A 54 -11.52 3.90 2.70
CA GLU A 54 -12.57 4.34 3.62
C GLU A 54 -11.96 4.60 4.99
N PHE A 55 -12.23 5.77 5.55
CA PHE A 55 -11.82 6.14 6.89
C PHE A 55 -12.88 7.04 7.55
N ALA A 56 -12.85 7.13 8.86
CA ALA A 56 -13.66 8.08 9.60
C ALA A 56 -12.78 9.05 10.38
N LEU A 57 -13.22 10.30 10.43
CA LEU A 57 -12.66 11.33 11.28
C LEU A 57 -13.66 11.63 12.38
N SER A 58 -13.27 11.45 13.65
CA SER A 58 -14.12 11.71 14.80
C SER A 58 -13.50 12.82 15.65
N HIS A 59 -14.08 14.02 15.60
CA HIS A 59 -13.57 15.18 16.34
C HIS A 59 -14.36 15.43 17.61
N ASP A 60 -13.66 15.61 18.73
CA ASP A 60 -14.22 16.05 20.00
C ASP A 60 -14.02 17.56 20.16
N PHE A 61 -15.12 18.31 20.03
CA PHE A 61 -15.17 19.76 20.14
C PHE A 61 -14.91 20.26 21.57
N LEU A 62 -14.90 19.40 22.60
CA LEU A 62 -14.50 19.80 23.96
C LEU A 62 -12.98 19.83 24.12
N THR A 63 -12.28 18.85 23.55
CA THR A 63 -10.83 18.70 23.70
C THR A 63 -10.06 19.30 22.52
N GLY A 64 -10.71 19.51 21.38
CA GLY A 64 -10.07 19.92 20.12
C GLY A 64 -9.32 18.79 19.42
N GLU A 65 -9.43 17.55 19.92
CA GLU A 65 -8.73 16.39 19.37
C GLU A 65 -9.62 15.66 18.34
N ALA A 66 -9.03 15.25 17.23
CA ALA A 66 -9.67 14.35 16.28
C ALA A 66 -8.98 13.00 16.23
N ARG A 67 -9.79 11.95 16.25
CA ARG A 67 -9.37 10.56 16.07
C ARG A 67 -9.56 10.17 14.62
N VAL A 68 -8.53 9.56 14.04
CA VAL A 68 -8.58 8.98 12.70
C VAL A 68 -8.83 7.49 12.86
N ILE A 69 -9.88 7.00 12.21
CA ILE A 69 -10.33 5.63 12.28
C ILE A 69 -10.20 5.02 10.89
N ALA A 70 -9.37 4.00 10.73
CA ALA A 70 -9.13 3.32 9.46
C ALA A 70 -8.94 1.81 9.68
N GLU A 71 -8.73 1.05 8.62
CA GLU A 71 -8.59 -0.41 8.71
C GLU A 71 -7.27 -0.84 9.35
N GLU A 72 -6.20 -0.07 9.05
CA GLU A 72 -4.84 -0.34 9.51
C GLU A 72 -4.08 0.91 9.91
N THR A 73 -3.21 0.81 10.91
CA THR A 73 -2.35 1.92 11.36
C THR A 73 -1.51 2.58 10.26
N ALA A 74 -1.12 1.84 9.22
CA ALA A 74 -0.39 2.41 8.08
C ALA A 74 -1.25 3.37 7.23
N GLU A 75 -2.58 3.26 7.31
CA GLU A 75 -3.50 4.12 6.58
C GLU A 75 -3.64 5.51 7.23
N PHE A 76 -3.03 5.77 8.40
CA PHE A 76 -3.12 7.06 9.08
C PHE A 76 -2.61 8.21 8.21
N GLU A 77 -1.33 8.16 7.78
CA GLU A 77 -0.77 9.21 6.94
C GLU A 77 -1.44 9.28 5.56
N HIS A 78 -1.90 8.13 5.05
CA HIS A 78 -2.64 8.07 3.80
C HIS A 78 -4.01 8.77 3.92
N ALA A 79 -4.74 8.56 5.01
CA ALA A 79 -6.01 9.23 5.29
C ALA A 79 -5.82 10.75 5.41
N LEU A 80 -4.83 11.19 6.20
CA LEU A 80 -4.49 12.60 6.34
C LEU A 80 -4.09 13.24 5.00
N ALA A 81 -3.43 12.48 4.12
CA ALA A 81 -3.01 12.98 2.82
C ALA A 81 -4.16 13.23 1.85
N HIS A 82 -5.35 12.66 2.08
CA HIS A 82 -6.55 12.95 1.29
C HIS A 82 -7.27 14.21 1.75
N LEU A 83 -7.06 14.67 2.98
CA LEU A 83 -7.69 15.89 3.50
C LEU A 83 -7.18 17.13 2.74
N SER A 84 -8.07 18.09 2.50
CA SER A 84 -7.71 19.36 1.83
C SER A 84 -6.96 20.35 2.72
N PHE A 85 -6.75 19.97 3.99
CA PHE A 85 -6.16 20.77 5.04
C PHE A 85 -5.15 19.93 5.83
N SER A 86 -4.26 20.61 6.56
CA SER A 86 -3.17 19.95 7.26
C SER A 86 -3.58 19.58 8.69
N ALA A 87 -3.11 18.43 9.15
CA ALA A 87 -3.20 18.04 10.55
C ALA A 87 -2.18 18.83 11.39
N GLU A 88 -2.62 19.32 12.54
CA GLU A 88 -1.76 19.79 13.62
C GLU A 88 -1.47 18.62 14.57
N GLU A 89 -0.23 18.54 15.07
CA GLU A 89 0.17 17.52 16.06
C GLU A 89 -0.23 16.07 15.70
N PRO A 90 0.08 15.57 14.48
CA PRO A 90 -0.31 14.22 14.09
C PRO A 90 0.42 13.17 14.93
N PHE A 91 -0.34 12.30 15.59
CA PHE A 91 0.15 11.14 16.33
C PHE A 91 -0.36 9.85 15.69
N GLN A 92 0.56 9.09 15.10
CA GLN A 92 0.26 7.77 14.56
C GLN A 92 0.43 6.69 15.63
N MET A 93 -0.58 5.83 15.79
CA MET A 93 -0.47 4.66 16.66
C MET A 93 0.41 3.58 16.01
N GLY A 94 1.17 2.87 16.84
CA GLY A 94 1.97 1.73 16.37
C GLY A 94 1.08 0.54 15.96
N PRO A 95 1.54 -0.32 15.02
CA PRO A 95 0.74 -1.43 14.55
C PRO A 95 0.47 -2.45 15.64
N SER A 96 -0.79 -2.90 15.73
CA SER A 96 -1.22 -3.92 16.69
C SER A 96 -0.60 -5.28 16.37
N SER A 97 -0.56 -6.20 17.35
CA SER A 97 -0.05 -7.56 17.13
C SER A 97 -0.83 -8.31 16.04
N GLU A 98 -2.14 -8.08 15.94
CA GLU A 98 -2.99 -8.64 14.86
C GLU A 98 -2.63 -8.06 13.50
N GLU A 99 -2.39 -6.75 13.41
CA GLU A 99 -1.98 -6.11 12.15
C GLU A 99 -0.64 -6.63 11.67
N ARG A 100 0.34 -6.76 12.57
CA ARG A 100 1.65 -7.35 12.26
C ARG A 100 1.49 -8.75 11.69
N THR A 101 0.72 -9.59 12.38
CA THR A 101 0.45 -10.97 11.94
C THR A 101 -0.24 -11.03 10.57
N ARG A 102 -1.17 -10.09 10.31
CA ARG A 102 -1.85 -10.01 9.01
C ARG A 102 -0.90 -9.58 7.89
N ARG A 103 -0.03 -8.61 8.15
CA ARG A 103 1.00 -8.17 7.18
C ARG A 103 1.98 -9.29 6.87
N ASP A 104 2.41 -10.02 7.89
CA ASP A 104 3.34 -11.15 7.76
C ASP A 104 2.68 -12.36 7.05
N GLY A 105 1.36 -12.53 7.20
CA GLY A 105 0.63 -13.70 6.70
C GLY A 105 -0.02 -13.56 5.32
N HIS A 106 -0.32 -12.35 4.84
CA HIS A 106 -1.08 -12.14 3.60
C HIS A 106 -0.25 -11.58 2.42
N GLY A 107 1.03 -11.29 2.62
CA GLY A 107 1.83 -10.56 1.65
C GLY A 107 1.40 -9.10 1.63
N GLY A 108 2.24 -8.22 2.15
CA GLY A 108 2.03 -6.78 2.13
C GLY A 108 2.49 -6.16 0.82
N TRP A 109 2.28 -4.85 0.72
CA TRP A 109 2.83 -3.97 -0.31
C TRP A 109 3.64 -2.89 0.38
N ARG A 110 4.94 -2.87 0.16
CA ARG A 110 5.85 -1.86 0.70
C ARG A 110 5.98 -0.70 -0.25
N VAL A 111 5.93 0.52 0.29
CA VAL A 111 6.28 1.74 -0.41
C VAL A 111 7.75 2.02 -0.16
N LEU A 112 8.52 2.06 -1.23
CA LEU A 112 9.96 2.26 -1.22
C LEU A 112 10.29 3.63 -1.79
N ARG A 113 11.32 4.26 -1.22
CA ARG A 113 11.93 5.50 -1.71
C ARG A 113 13.30 5.20 -2.30
N ILE A 114 13.58 5.69 -3.50
CA ILE A 114 14.93 5.73 -4.11
C ILE A 114 15.56 7.09 -3.82
N ASP A 115 16.75 7.09 -3.23
CA ASP A 115 17.55 8.31 -3.08
C ASP A 115 18.31 8.69 -4.36
N THR A 116 19.02 9.82 -4.34
CA THR A 116 19.80 10.29 -5.50
C THR A 116 21.00 9.41 -5.86
N HIS A 117 21.37 8.47 -4.99
CA HIS A 117 22.49 7.54 -5.16
C HIS A 117 22.01 6.13 -5.54
N GLY A 118 20.70 5.92 -5.73
CA GLY A 118 20.09 4.63 -6.06
C GLY A 118 19.82 3.72 -4.86
N GLY A 119 20.00 4.20 -3.63
CA GLY A 119 19.65 3.47 -2.41
C GLY A 119 18.14 3.41 -2.20
N THR A 120 17.63 2.22 -1.87
CA THR A 120 16.21 1.97 -1.62
C THR A 120 15.91 1.89 -0.12
N PHE A 121 14.88 2.59 0.32
CA PHE A 121 14.46 2.63 1.73
C PHE A 121 12.96 2.38 1.83
N GLU A 122 12.53 1.50 2.73
CA GLU A 122 11.11 1.32 3.04
C GLU A 122 10.59 2.54 3.81
N VAL A 123 9.52 3.14 3.29
CA VAL A 123 8.80 4.24 3.93
C VAL A 123 7.73 3.67 4.85
N THR A 124 6.91 2.76 4.32
CA THR A 124 5.81 2.10 5.04
C THR A 124 5.34 0.88 4.26
N SER A 125 4.44 0.10 4.85
CA SER A 125 3.80 -1.08 4.25
C SER A 125 2.30 -1.08 4.47
N PHE A 126 1.56 -1.50 3.43
CA PHE A 126 0.10 -1.62 3.41
C PHE A 126 -0.32 -3.05 3.09
N SER A 127 -1.48 -3.48 3.56
CA SER A 127 -2.04 -4.77 3.11
C SER A 127 -2.58 -4.74 1.68
N ARG A 128 -2.89 -3.54 1.13
CA ARG A 128 -3.50 -3.37 -0.19
C ARG A 128 -2.58 -2.64 -1.15
N GLU A 129 -2.41 -3.18 -2.36
CA GLU A 129 -1.61 -2.56 -3.43
C GLU A 129 -2.11 -1.16 -3.78
N ARG A 130 -3.44 -1.00 -3.90
CA ARG A 130 -4.06 0.29 -4.27
C ARG A 130 -3.74 1.40 -3.25
N SER A 131 -3.68 1.06 -1.95
CA SER A 131 -3.32 2.00 -0.89
C SER A 131 -1.85 2.39 -1.01
N ALA A 132 -0.97 1.39 -1.18
CA ALA A 132 0.46 1.62 -1.36
C ALA A 132 0.75 2.49 -2.60
N ARG A 133 0.10 2.21 -3.74
CA ARG A 133 0.25 3.00 -4.97
C ARG A 133 -0.27 4.42 -4.79
N CYS A 134 -1.47 4.59 -4.25
CA CYS A 134 -2.02 5.91 -4.00
C CYS A 134 -1.13 6.74 -3.06
N PHE A 135 -0.60 6.11 -2.02
CA PHE A 135 0.31 6.78 -1.09
C PHE A 135 1.65 7.15 -1.75
N ALA A 136 2.23 6.26 -2.55
CA ALA A 136 3.44 6.54 -3.32
C ALA A 136 3.23 7.73 -4.28
N ASP A 137 2.09 7.76 -5.00
CA ASP A 137 1.73 8.87 -5.89
C ASP A 137 1.59 10.18 -5.10
N LEU A 138 0.94 10.16 -3.93
CA LEU A 138 0.81 11.34 -3.06
C LEU A 138 2.18 11.86 -2.60
N LEU A 139 3.12 10.96 -2.30
CA LEU A 139 4.49 11.34 -1.93
C LEU A 139 5.27 11.94 -3.11
N GLU A 140 5.10 11.41 -4.33
CA GLU A 140 5.69 12.01 -5.54
C GLU A 140 5.15 13.44 -5.78
N HIS A 141 3.84 13.64 -5.67
CA HIS A 141 3.21 14.95 -5.90
C HIS A 141 3.60 16.02 -4.88
N ARG A 142 3.99 15.63 -3.65
CA ARG A 142 4.49 16.55 -2.61
C ARG A 142 5.88 17.12 -2.93
N GLY A 143 6.51 16.73 -4.04
CA GLY A 143 7.55 17.52 -4.69
C GLY A 143 8.97 17.31 -4.14
N HIS A 144 9.22 16.19 -3.48
CA HIS A 144 10.59 15.80 -3.15
C HIS A 144 11.28 15.23 -4.40
N LYS A 145 12.56 15.56 -4.65
CA LYS A 145 13.39 15.01 -5.75
C LYS A 145 13.73 13.52 -5.53
N GLN A 146 12.75 12.73 -5.11
CA GLN A 146 12.89 11.36 -4.64
C GLN A 146 11.86 10.53 -5.42
N GLY A 147 12.28 9.38 -5.94
CA GLY A 147 11.37 8.45 -6.62
C GLY A 147 10.71 7.54 -5.59
N TYR A 148 9.40 7.33 -5.71
CA TYR A 148 8.68 6.37 -4.88
C TYR A 148 8.12 5.25 -5.75
N PHE A 149 8.18 4.01 -5.26
CA PHE A 149 7.69 2.85 -5.99
C PHE A 149 7.16 1.81 -5.01
N VAL A 150 6.31 0.92 -5.51
CA VAL A 150 5.61 -0.08 -4.71
C VAL A 150 6.09 -1.46 -5.09
N GLU A 151 6.41 -2.27 -4.09
CA GLU A 151 6.78 -3.67 -4.27
C GLU A 151 5.99 -4.56 -3.32
N PRO A 152 5.77 -5.84 -3.65
CA PRO A 152 5.29 -6.81 -2.69
C PRO A 152 6.30 -6.96 -1.53
N GLN A 153 5.80 -7.09 -0.31
CA GLN A 153 6.58 -7.36 0.89
C GLN A 153 6.86 -8.86 0.97
N ASP A 154 8.14 -9.22 0.83
CA ASP A 154 8.61 -10.60 1.01
C ASP A 154 8.55 -11.03 2.50
N PRO A 155 8.38 -12.33 2.78
CA PRO A 155 8.49 -13.43 1.83
C PRO A 155 7.14 -13.75 1.20
N LEU A 156 7.10 -13.82 -0.13
CA LEU A 156 6.04 -14.52 -0.85
C LEU A 156 5.72 -15.83 -0.08
N PRO A 157 4.44 -16.10 0.27
CA PRO A 157 4.10 -17.33 0.97
C PRO A 157 4.69 -18.51 0.20
N PRO A 158 5.32 -19.50 0.88
CA PRO A 158 5.90 -20.62 0.18
C PRO A 158 4.81 -21.24 -0.68
N LEU A 159 5.04 -21.27 -2.00
CA LEU A 159 4.15 -21.93 -2.93
C LEU A 159 3.85 -23.33 -2.37
N PRO A 160 2.58 -23.77 -2.35
CA PRO A 160 2.28 -25.14 -1.92
C PRO A 160 3.17 -26.07 -2.73
N SER A 161 4.07 -26.76 -2.05
CA SER A 161 5.07 -27.64 -2.64
C SER A 161 4.38 -28.83 -3.29
N ARG A 162 3.88 -28.63 -4.50
CA ARG A 162 3.33 -29.67 -5.36
C ARG A 162 4.41 -30.17 -6.31
N GLY A 163 5.41 -30.84 -5.74
CA GLY A 163 6.32 -31.74 -6.45
C GLY A 163 7.05 -31.16 -7.67
N PRO A 164 7.87 -31.99 -8.33
CA PRO A 164 8.64 -31.57 -9.51
C PRO A 164 7.72 -31.62 -10.73
N GLY A 165 6.94 -30.55 -10.94
CA GLY A 165 6.14 -30.31 -12.14
C GLY A 165 6.68 -29.12 -12.95
N PRO A 166 6.47 -29.06 -14.27
CA PRO A 166 7.46 -28.49 -15.15
C PRO A 166 7.11 -27.01 -15.41
N MET A 167 7.69 -26.09 -14.62
CA MET A 167 7.48 -24.65 -14.78
C MET A 167 8.51 -24.07 -15.75
N HIS A 168 8.06 -23.71 -16.95
CA HIS A 168 8.94 -23.43 -18.11
C HIS A 168 9.08 -21.95 -18.47
N TRP A 169 8.11 -21.10 -18.15
CA TRP A 169 8.08 -19.73 -18.67
C TRP A 169 8.48 -18.74 -17.59
N VAL A 170 9.35 -17.80 -17.94
CA VAL A 170 9.82 -16.73 -17.06
C VAL A 170 9.59 -15.37 -17.68
N LEU A 171 9.22 -14.40 -16.85
CA LEU A 171 9.23 -12.98 -17.17
C LEU A 171 10.61 -12.44 -16.83
N LEU A 172 11.28 -11.86 -17.82
CA LEU A 172 12.59 -11.26 -17.69
C LEU A 172 12.49 -9.75 -17.86
N ARG A 173 13.25 -9.01 -17.04
CA ARG A 173 13.55 -7.59 -17.24
C ARG A 173 14.97 -7.45 -17.74
N GLN A 174 15.17 -6.76 -18.85
CA GLN A 174 16.49 -6.39 -19.34
C GLN A 174 16.71 -4.88 -19.20
N ASP A 175 17.83 -4.50 -18.59
CA ASP A 175 18.23 -3.11 -18.43
C ASP A 175 18.97 -2.55 -19.67
N GLU A 176 19.35 -1.27 -19.62
CA GLU A 176 20.09 -0.58 -20.69
C GLU A 176 21.47 -1.18 -20.98
N ASN A 177 22.04 -1.90 -20.01
CA ASN A 177 23.35 -2.54 -20.12
C ASN A 177 23.26 -3.99 -20.64
N GLY A 178 22.04 -4.47 -20.92
CA GLY A 178 21.79 -5.83 -21.40
C GLY A 178 21.73 -6.90 -20.30
N VAL A 179 21.74 -6.49 -19.02
CA VAL A 179 21.66 -7.42 -17.89
C VAL A 179 20.21 -7.87 -17.71
N ARG A 180 20.01 -9.19 -17.62
CA ARG A 180 18.68 -9.82 -17.51
C ARG A 180 18.39 -10.27 -16.08
N TYR A 181 17.19 -9.99 -15.61
CA TYR A 181 16.70 -10.35 -14.27
C TYR A 181 15.42 -11.17 -14.41
N GLU A 182 15.33 -12.31 -13.70
CA GLU A 182 14.09 -13.09 -13.58
C GLU A 182 13.15 -12.43 -12.57
N ILE A 183 11.95 -12.10 -13.05
CA ILE A 183 10.94 -11.35 -12.30
C ILE A 183 9.82 -12.27 -11.81
N ALA A 184 9.39 -13.21 -12.66
CA ALA A 184 8.33 -14.15 -12.32
C ALA A 184 8.46 -15.43 -13.14
N ARG A 185 7.95 -16.55 -12.62
CA ARG A 185 7.89 -17.84 -13.31
C ARG A 185 6.49 -18.42 -13.24
N ALA A 186 5.96 -18.90 -14.37
CA ALA A 186 4.60 -19.42 -14.45
C ALA A 186 4.50 -20.63 -15.41
N PRO A 187 3.48 -21.49 -15.23
CA PRO A 187 3.19 -22.57 -16.17
C PRO A 187 2.58 -22.05 -17.48
N TRP A 188 1.90 -20.90 -17.46
CA TRP A 188 1.20 -20.34 -18.62
C TRP A 188 1.90 -19.09 -19.14
N ARG A 189 2.36 -19.18 -20.40
CA ARG A 189 3.00 -18.07 -21.13
C ARG A 189 2.11 -16.83 -21.21
N SER A 190 0.82 -17.02 -21.47
CA SER A 190 -0.16 -15.92 -21.66
C SER A 190 -0.27 -14.99 -20.45
N GLN A 191 -0.12 -15.52 -19.24
CA GLN A 191 -0.15 -14.72 -18.01
C GLN A 191 1.08 -13.81 -17.91
N LEU A 192 2.27 -14.32 -18.26
CA LEU A 192 3.52 -13.54 -18.23
C LEU A 192 3.61 -12.56 -19.40
N GLU A 193 3.03 -12.90 -20.55
CA GLU A 193 2.98 -12.01 -21.72
C GLU A 193 2.09 -10.81 -21.46
N TRP A 194 0.92 -11.03 -20.83
CA TRP A 194 0.05 -9.93 -20.43
C TRP A 194 0.76 -8.97 -19.47
N LEU A 195 1.53 -9.50 -18.50
CA LEU A 195 2.35 -8.71 -17.57
C LEU A 195 3.46 -7.94 -18.30
N ALA A 196 4.23 -8.61 -19.17
CA ALA A 196 5.27 -7.97 -19.98
C ALA A 196 4.68 -6.83 -20.84
N GLU A 197 3.48 -7.03 -21.39
CA GLU A 197 2.78 -6.01 -22.19
C GLU A 197 2.35 -4.81 -21.33
N GLN A 198 1.89 -5.03 -20.09
CA GLN A 198 1.58 -3.90 -19.19
C GLN A 198 2.85 -3.10 -18.86
N TYR A 199 3.95 -3.78 -18.51
CA TYR A 199 5.20 -3.12 -18.18
C TYR A 199 5.82 -2.37 -19.38
N ASN A 200 5.71 -2.91 -20.60
CA ASN A 200 6.20 -2.22 -21.80
C ASN A 200 5.32 -1.03 -22.25
N LYS A 201 4.09 -0.90 -21.75
CA LYS A 201 3.19 0.24 -22.04
C LYS A 201 3.46 1.44 -21.15
N GLU A 202 4.23 1.29 -20.07
CA GLU A 202 4.56 2.40 -19.18
C GLU A 202 5.55 3.36 -19.88
N PRO A 203 5.26 4.66 -19.98
CA PRO A 203 6.10 5.63 -20.68
C PRO A 203 7.42 5.96 -19.97
N ARG A 204 7.74 5.28 -18.85
CA ARG A 204 8.96 5.47 -18.07
C ARG A 204 9.94 4.30 -18.32
N HIS A 205 11.07 4.64 -18.95
CA HIS A 205 12.38 3.94 -18.98
C HIS A 205 12.68 2.92 -20.08
N LYS A 206 13.96 2.94 -20.51
CA LYS A 206 14.63 2.13 -21.54
C LYS A 206 14.84 0.67 -21.09
N GLN A 207 13.83 0.06 -20.51
CA GLN A 207 13.86 -1.31 -20.00
C GLN A 207 12.98 -2.19 -20.88
N LEU A 208 13.44 -3.39 -21.18
CA LEU A 208 12.74 -4.34 -22.03
C LEU A 208 12.20 -5.49 -21.19
N TRP A 209 10.89 -5.70 -21.25
CA TRP A 209 10.21 -6.79 -20.55
C TRP A 209 9.80 -7.86 -21.56
N PHE A 210 10.23 -9.10 -21.36
CA PHE A 210 9.91 -10.19 -22.28
C PHE A 210 9.83 -11.54 -21.58
N VAL A 211 9.13 -12.47 -22.21
CA VAL A 211 8.91 -13.82 -21.68
C VAL A 211 9.81 -14.80 -22.41
N GLU A 212 10.54 -15.61 -21.66
CA GLU A 212 11.44 -16.63 -22.20
C GLU A 212 11.09 -18.01 -21.62
N SER A 213 11.31 -19.08 -22.38
CA SER A 213 11.24 -20.44 -21.85
C SER A 213 12.61 -20.83 -21.29
N LEU A 214 12.70 -21.03 -19.97
CA LEU A 214 13.91 -21.56 -19.35
C LEU A 214 13.75 -23.04 -19.03
N PRO A 215 14.84 -23.84 -19.12
CA PRO A 215 14.81 -25.23 -18.69
C PRO A 215 14.43 -25.32 -17.20
N PRO A 216 13.79 -26.43 -16.78
CA PRO A 216 13.48 -26.64 -15.39
C PRO A 216 14.76 -26.62 -14.55
N VAL A 217 14.77 -25.81 -13.49
CA VAL A 217 15.89 -25.76 -12.54
C VAL A 217 15.99 -27.13 -11.89
N THR A 218 16.99 -27.90 -12.30
CA THR A 218 17.31 -29.16 -11.61
C THR A 218 18.01 -28.74 -10.32
N PRO A 219 17.49 -29.08 -9.12
CA PRO A 219 18.23 -28.83 -7.90
C PRO A 219 19.57 -29.55 -8.02
N ALA A 220 20.67 -28.81 -7.83
CA ALA A 220 21.99 -29.41 -7.81
C ALA A 220 21.99 -30.51 -6.75
N ALA A 221 22.36 -31.73 -7.16
CA ALA A 221 22.57 -32.83 -6.24
C ALA A 221 23.57 -32.35 -5.18
N THR A 222 23.09 -32.16 -3.95
CA THR A 222 23.95 -31.95 -2.79
C THR A 222 24.92 -33.13 -2.73
N SER A 223 26.19 -32.87 -3.05
CA SER A 223 27.29 -33.79 -2.83
C SER A 223 27.52 -33.92 -1.33
N ALA A 224 26.70 -34.72 -0.67
CA ALA A 224 27.02 -35.32 0.61
C ALA A 224 27.64 -36.69 0.32
N ASP A 225 28.94 -36.70 0.00
CA ASP A 225 29.80 -37.87 0.18
C ASP A 225 31.27 -37.43 0.13
N ARG A 226 31.83 -37.19 1.33
CA ARG A 226 33.16 -37.63 1.77
C ARG A 226 33.49 -37.10 3.16
#